data_AF-A0A0K9FFF8-F1
#
_entry.id   AF-A0A0K9FFF8-F1
#
_cell.length_a   1.000
_cell.length_b   1.000
_cell.length_c   1.000
_cell.angle_alpha   90.00
_cell.angle_beta   90.00
_cell.angle_gamma   90.00
#
_symmetry.space_group_name_H-M   'P 1'
#
loop_
_entity.id
_entity.type
_entity.pdbx_description
1 polymer ?
#
loop_
_entity_poly.entity_id
_entity_poly.type
_entity_poly.pdbx_seq_one_letter_code
_entity_poly.pdbx_strand_id
1 'polypeptide(L)'
;MSIFLFPHYIPSGGAAGIGVLLNYTWDVPYATSIWILNAVMVIAAFKWLGTSNAVWTMFCVGSAAFTIHLISPHIHHPIGNVWIDLVIGAFLFGLSVGILFKMGASSGGMDILALIISSFIKRPPGSILFWINSLILLVAGVVIDWKVIMYALICQWFGTRLIDIIGKGNFSIPVLKKYSGAKTLR
;
A
#
# COMPACT_ATOMS: atom_id res chain seq x y z
N MET A 1 -3.43 8.94 -4.50
CA MET A 1 -4.51 8.64 -3.53
C MET A 1 -5.41 9.86 -3.32
N SER A 2 -4.88 10.97 -2.79
CA SER A 2 -5.68 12.17 -2.44
C SER A 2 -6.49 12.78 -3.56
N ILE A 3 -6.00 12.71 -4.80
CA ILE A 3 -6.64 13.35 -5.95
C ILE A 3 -7.77 12.49 -6.53
N PHE A 4 -7.57 11.17 -6.60
CA PHE A 4 -8.42 10.27 -7.39
C PHE A 4 -9.23 9.27 -6.56
N LEU A 5 -8.75 8.84 -5.38
CA LEU A 5 -9.43 7.79 -4.61
C LEU A 5 -10.14 8.33 -3.36
N PHE A 6 -9.49 9.23 -2.62
CA PHE A 6 -10.05 9.78 -1.38
C PHE A 6 -11.35 10.58 -1.59
N PRO A 7 -11.53 11.35 -2.67
CA PRO A 7 -12.81 12.04 -2.91
C PRO A 7 -14.00 11.09 -3.12
N HIS A 8 -13.75 9.83 -3.49
CA HIS A 8 -14.76 8.78 -3.64
C HIS A 8 -14.85 7.86 -2.40
N TYR A 9 -14.20 8.23 -1.30
CA TYR A 9 -14.09 7.43 -0.07
C TYR A 9 -13.52 6.02 -0.27
N ILE A 10 -12.80 5.79 -1.38
CA ILE A 10 -12.20 4.50 -1.68
C ILE A 10 -10.99 4.31 -0.74
N PRO A 11 -11.00 3.28 0.15
CA PRO A 11 -9.89 3.03 1.06
C PRO A 11 -8.60 2.76 0.28
N SER A 12 -7.47 3.29 0.76
CA SER A 12 -6.16 3.08 0.14
C SER A 12 -5.63 1.65 0.28
N GLY A 13 -6.23 0.83 1.15
CA GLY A 13 -5.84 -0.57 1.37
C GLY A 13 -6.33 -1.14 2.70
N GLY A 14 -5.76 -2.27 3.11
CA GLY A 14 -6.19 -3.01 4.30
C GLY A 14 -5.95 -2.27 5.62
N ALA A 15 -4.90 -1.46 5.73
CA ALA A 15 -4.66 -0.70 6.96
C ALA A 15 -5.78 0.31 7.22
N ALA A 16 -6.25 1.00 6.17
CA ALA A 16 -7.40 1.89 6.24
C ALA A 16 -8.68 1.14 6.63
N GLY A 17 -8.92 -0.04 6.04
CA GLY A 17 -10.06 -0.90 6.40
C GLY A 17 -10.05 -1.32 7.87
N ILE A 18 -8.90 -1.74 8.39
CA ILE A 18 -8.73 -2.05 9.83
C ILE A 18 -8.99 -0.79 10.68
N GLY A 19 -8.46 0.37 10.27
CA GLY A 19 -8.68 1.63 10.98
C GLY A 19 -10.17 1.98 11.12
N VAL A 20 -10.95 1.79 10.06
CA VAL A 20 -12.41 2.04 10.08
C VAL A 20 -13.12 1.00 10.95
N LEU A 21 -12.76 -0.28 10.85
CA LEU A 21 -13.34 -1.34 11.69
C LEU A 21 -13.10 -1.08 13.18
N LEU A 22 -11.87 -0.74 13.57
CA LEU A 22 -11.52 -0.43 14.96
C LEU A 22 -12.26 0.80 15.47
N ASN A 23 -12.44 1.81 14.61
CA ASN A 23 -13.20 3.00 14.97
C ASN A 23 -14.67 2.71 15.19
N TYR A 24 -15.28 1.85 14.38
CA TYR A 24 -16.69 1.50 14.52
C TYR A 24 -16.99 0.53 15.67
N THR A 25 -16.09 -0.43 15.93
CA THR A 25 -16.34 -1.51 16.91
C THR A 25 -15.90 -1.17 18.33
N TRP A 26 -14.85 -0.36 18.49
CA TRP A 26 -14.23 -0.07 19.78
C TRP A 26 -14.05 1.44 20.04
N ASP A 27 -14.63 2.31 19.19
CA ASP A 27 -14.50 3.77 19.28
C ASP A 27 -13.04 4.28 19.28
N VAL A 28 -12.11 3.47 18.78
CA VAL A 28 -10.69 3.86 18.71
C VAL A 28 -10.54 4.89 17.58
N PRO A 29 -9.92 6.06 17.82
CA PRO A 29 -9.77 7.06 16.77
C PRO A 29 -9.02 6.48 15.55
N TYR A 30 -9.56 6.69 14.35
CA TYR A 30 -8.99 6.18 13.10
C TYR A 30 -7.49 6.48 12.97
N ALA A 31 -7.08 7.72 13.27
CA ALA A 31 -5.69 8.14 13.21
C ALA A 31 -4.79 7.31 14.15
N THR A 32 -5.25 7.03 15.37
CA THR A 32 -4.55 6.22 16.37
C THR A 32 -4.37 4.78 15.88
N SER A 33 -5.43 4.18 15.34
CA SER A 33 -5.41 2.83 14.77
C SER A 33 -4.36 2.70 13.65
N ILE A 34 -4.33 3.65 12.72
CA ILE A 34 -3.35 3.66 11.62
C ILE A 34 -1.92 3.85 12.14
N TRP A 35 -1.72 4.74 13.11
CA TRP A 35 -0.41 4.97 13.72
C TRP A 35 0.12 3.71 14.40
N ILE A 36 -0.69 3.05 15.23
CA ILE A 36 -0.32 1.82 15.92
C ILE A 36 0.01 0.73 14.90
N LEU A 37 -0.86 0.52 13.91
CA LEU A 37 -0.66 -0.50 12.89
C LEU A 37 0.64 -0.25 12.11
N ASN A 38 0.87 0.99 11.66
CA ASN A 38 2.11 1.34 10.97
C ASN A 38 3.35 1.14 11.85
N ALA A 39 3.31 1.54 13.12
CA ALA A 39 4.42 1.33 14.05
C ALA A 39 4.75 -0.17 14.21
N VAL A 40 3.73 -1.01 14.43
CA VAL A 40 3.89 -2.47 14.53
C VAL A 40 4.48 -3.04 13.25
N MET A 41 3.99 -2.61 12.08
CA MET A 41 4.49 -3.09 10.79
C MET A 41 5.92 -2.63 10.52
N VAL A 42 6.31 -1.42 10.89
CA VAL A 42 7.70 -0.95 10.74
C VAL A 42 8.65 -1.74 11.65
N ILE A 43 8.26 -2.04 12.89
CA ILE A 43 9.03 -2.92 13.78
C ILE A 43 9.20 -4.31 13.17
N ALA A 44 8.13 -4.86 12.59
CA ALA A 44 8.17 -6.10 11.84
C ALA A 44 9.14 -6.03 10.65
N ALA A 45 9.13 -4.93 9.89
CA ALA A 45 10.05 -4.72 8.77
C ALA A 45 11.52 -4.74 9.21
N PHE A 46 11.86 -4.10 10.33
CA PHE A 46 13.22 -4.12 10.88
C PHE A 46 13.71 -5.55 11.15
N LYS A 47 12.83 -6.40 11.69
CA LYS A 47 13.17 -7.78 12.05
C LYS A 47 13.30 -8.70 10.83
N TRP A 48 12.41 -8.56 9.84
CA TRP A 48 12.29 -9.54 8.75
C TRP A 48 12.78 -9.08 7.38
N LEU A 49 12.73 -7.77 7.08
CA LEU A 49 13.19 -7.20 5.80
C LEU A 49 14.59 -6.59 5.89
N GLY A 50 15.08 -6.34 7.10
CA GLY A 50 16.38 -5.74 7.37
C GLY A 50 16.34 -4.22 7.51
N THR A 51 17.36 -3.67 8.18
CA THR A 51 17.44 -2.25 8.58
C THR A 51 17.39 -1.29 7.39
N SER A 52 18.11 -1.60 6.29
CA SER A 52 18.12 -0.73 5.11
C SER A 52 16.73 -0.59 4.48
N ASN A 53 16.01 -1.70 4.31
CA ASN A 53 14.67 -1.73 3.73
C ASN A 53 13.63 -1.04 4.63
N ALA A 54 13.76 -1.22 5.94
CA ALA A 54 12.91 -0.55 6.93
C ALA A 54 13.11 0.97 6.91
N VAL A 55 14.35 1.47 6.79
CA VAL A 55 14.65 2.91 6.67
C VAL A 55 14.08 3.50 5.39
N TRP A 56 14.24 2.83 4.26
CA TRP A 56 13.63 3.26 3.00
C TRP A 56 12.09 3.28 3.09
N THR A 57 11.50 2.28 3.72
CA THR A 57 10.05 2.24 3.97
C THR A 57 9.59 3.42 4.82
N MET A 58 10.29 3.74 5.92
CA MET A 58 9.95 4.91 6.74
C MET A 58 10.04 6.22 5.94
N PHE A 59 11.04 6.36 5.08
CA PHE A 59 11.17 7.52 4.19
C PHE A 59 10.00 7.60 3.19
N CYS A 60 9.60 6.48 2.59
CA CYS A 60 8.46 6.42 1.67
C CYS A 60 7.13 6.73 2.37
N VAL A 61 6.91 6.18 3.57
CA VAL A 61 5.72 6.47 4.39
C VAL A 61 5.68 7.94 4.79
N GLY A 62 6.80 8.48 5.27
CA GLY A 62 6.92 9.88 5.68
C GLY A 62 6.68 10.86 4.52
N SER A 63 7.28 10.60 3.37
CA SER A 63 7.08 11.41 2.17
C SER A 63 5.63 11.34 1.66
N ALA A 64 5.03 10.14 1.64
CA ALA A 64 3.62 9.99 1.29
C ALA A 64 2.69 10.76 2.25
N ALA A 65 2.92 10.66 3.56
CA ALA A 65 2.15 11.38 4.57
C ALA A 65 2.28 12.90 4.41
N PHE A 66 3.50 13.39 4.18
CA PHE A 66 3.76 14.81 3.95
C PHE A 66 3.05 15.31 2.68
N THR A 67 3.14 14.57 1.57
CA THR A 67 2.44 14.93 0.33
C THR A 67 0.92 14.90 0.49
N ILE A 68 0.37 13.91 1.21
CA ILE A 68 -1.07 13.87 1.51
C ILE A 68 -1.47 15.09 2.34
N HIS A 69 -0.71 15.44 3.38
CA HIS A 69 -1.00 16.59 4.23
C HIS A 69 -1.00 17.92 3.46
N LEU A 70 -0.09 18.08 2.50
CA LEU A 70 -0.04 19.29 1.66
C LEU A 70 -1.16 19.34 0.61
N ILE A 71 -1.46 18.22 -0.06
CA ILE A 71 -2.36 18.21 -1.21
C ILE A 71 -3.83 18.05 -0.80
N SER A 72 -4.11 17.19 0.18
CA SER A 72 -5.49 16.82 0.54
C SER A 72 -6.38 18.01 0.96
N PRO A 73 -5.88 19.05 1.66
CA PRO A 73 -6.68 20.23 1.98
C PRO A 73 -7.09 21.06 0.76
N HIS A 74 -6.44 20.88 -0.39
CA HIS A 74 -6.70 21.66 -1.60
C HIS A 74 -7.63 20.93 -2.59
N ILE A 75 -7.99 19.67 -2.31
CA ILE A 75 -8.81 18.83 -3.18
C ILE A 75 -10.01 18.32 -2.41
N HIS A 76 -11.18 18.87 -2.73
CA HIS A 76 -12.44 18.53 -2.07
C HIS A 76 -13.42 17.79 -2.99
N HIS A 77 -13.20 17.83 -4.31
CA HIS A 77 -14.13 17.26 -5.28
C HIS A 77 -13.42 16.26 -6.21
N PRO A 78 -14.11 15.17 -6.60
CA PRO A 78 -13.67 14.31 -7.68
C PRO A 78 -13.39 15.11 -8.95
N ILE A 79 -12.33 14.76 -9.66
CA ILE A 79 -12.01 15.39 -10.95
C ILE A 79 -12.95 14.86 -12.03
N GLY A 80 -13.28 13.57 -11.98
CA GLY A 80 -14.09 12.90 -12.99
C GLY A 80 -15.16 11.99 -12.40
N ASN A 81 -15.63 11.07 -13.25
CA ASN A 81 -16.49 9.98 -12.82
C ASN A 81 -15.65 8.96 -12.03
N VAL A 82 -16.25 8.35 -11.01
CA VAL A 82 -15.69 7.28 -10.17
C VAL A 82 -14.85 6.29 -10.97
N TRP A 83 -15.34 5.84 -12.13
CA TRP A 83 -14.64 4.84 -12.95
C TRP A 83 -13.32 5.34 -13.54
N ILE A 84 -13.27 6.60 -14.00
CA ILE A 84 -12.06 7.20 -14.58
C ILE A 84 -11.03 7.40 -13.47
N ASP A 85 -11.47 8.00 -12.36
CA ASP A 85 -10.62 8.27 -11.22
C ASP A 85 -10.10 6.97 -10.58
N LEU A 86 -10.93 5.92 -10.54
CA LEU A 86 -10.55 4.59 -10.07
C LEU A 86 -9.44 4.00 -10.93
N VAL A 87 -9.59 4.01 -12.26
CA VAL A 87 -8.59 3.41 -13.17
C VAL A 87 -7.27 4.17 -13.11
N ILE A 88 -7.31 5.51 -13.15
CA ILE A 88 -6.11 6.36 -13.04
C ILE A 88 -5.46 6.19 -11.67
N GLY A 89 -6.25 6.19 -10.61
CA GLY A 89 -5.82 6.00 -9.24
C GLY A 89 -5.15 4.63 -9.04
N ALA A 90 -5.78 3.55 -9.53
CA ALA A 90 -5.26 2.20 -9.47
C ALA A 90 -3.95 2.05 -10.26
N PHE A 91 -3.86 2.69 -11.44
CA PHE A 91 -2.65 2.67 -12.26
C PHE A 91 -1.47 3.37 -11.56
N LEU A 92 -1.68 4.59 -11.08
CA LEU A 92 -0.64 5.35 -10.38
C LEU A 92 -0.24 4.67 -9.07
N PHE A 93 -1.19 4.09 -8.35
CA PHE A 93 -0.92 3.29 -7.15
C PHE A 93 -0.06 2.09 -7.49
N GLY A 94 -0.51 1.25 -8.42
CA GLY A 94 0.21 0.05 -8.80
C GLY A 94 1.61 0.34 -9.33
N LEU A 95 1.76 1.44 -10.08
CA LEU A 95 3.04 1.89 -10.61
C LEU A 95 4.01 2.31 -9.50
N SER A 96 3.57 3.19 -8.60
CA SER A 96 4.39 3.68 -7.50
C SER A 96 4.76 2.58 -6.52
N VAL A 97 3.79 1.78 -6.07
CA VAL A 97 4.03 0.67 -5.12
C VAL A 97 4.85 -0.44 -5.76
N GLY A 98 4.65 -0.73 -7.05
CA GLY A 98 5.47 -1.70 -7.79
C GLY A 98 6.95 -1.32 -7.80
N ILE A 99 7.26 -0.02 -7.98
CA ILE A 99 8.64 0.49 -7.89
C ILE A 99 9.18 0.35 -6.46
N LEU A 100 8.38 0.69 -5.45
CA LEU A 100 8.78 0.55 -4.03
C LEU A 100 9.13 -0.90 -3.70
N PHE A 101 8.25 -1.85 -4.03
CA PHE A 101 8.45 -3.27 -3.75
C PHE A 101 9.69 -3.82 -4.43
N LYS A 102 9.98 -3.35 -5.64
CA LYS A 102 11.21 -3.70 -6.35
C LYS A 102 12.47 -3.22 -5.64
N MET A 103 12.40 -2.07 -4.98
CA MET A 103 13.50 -1.52 -4.17
C MET A 103 13.57 -2.13 -2.77
N GLY A 104 12.68 -3.08 -2.43
CA GLY A 104 12.57 -3.64 -1.08
C GLY A 104 11.93 -2.69 -0.07
N ALA A 105 11.31 -1.60 -0.54
CA ALA A 105 10.61 -0.62 0.27
C ALA A 105 9.08 -0.79 0.16
N SER A 106 8.33 -0.08 1.00
CA SER A 106 6.87 -0.15 1.04
C SER A 106 6.25 1.23 1.30
N SER A 107 4.99 1.40 0.87
CA SER A 107 4.15 2.57 1.18
C SER A 107 3.59 2.57 2.60
N GLY A 108 3.82 1.51 3.39
CA GLY A 108 3.34 1.36 4.77
C GLY A 108 2.10 0.48 4.91
N GLY A 109 1.61 0.32 6.14
CA GLY A 109 0.43 -0.49 6.44
C GLY A 109 0.61 -1.96 6.07
N MET A 110 -0.41 -2.54 5.41
CA MET A 110 -0.43 -3.96 5.02
C MET A 110 0.53 -4.32 3.89
N ASP A 111 1.05 -3.32 3.18
CA ASP A 111 2.05 -3.51 2.13
C ASP A 111 3.35 -4.09 2.70
N ILE A 112 3.71 -3.70 3.92
CA ILE A 112 4.86 -4.25 4.64
C ILE A 112 4.64 -5.74 4.93
N LEU A 113 3.45 -6.10 5.42
CA LEU A 113 3.12 -7.49 5.71
C LEU A 113 3.16 -8.35 4.44
N ALA A 114 2.62 -7.83 3.32
CA ALA A 114 2.67 -8.53 2.05
C ALA A 114 4.11 -8.76 1.57
N LEU A 115 4.99 -7.77 1.74
CA LEU A 115 6.41 -7.88 1.38
C LEU A 115 7.16 -8.87 2.28
N ILE A 116 6.86 -8.89 3.58
CA ILE A 116 7.39 -9.89 4.52
C ILE A 116 6.96 -11.30 4.11
N ILE A 117 5.67 -11.53 3.88
CA ILE A 117 5.17 -12.86 3.48
C ILE A 117 5.76 -13.29 2.12
N SER A 118 5.91 -12.34 1.19
CA SER A 118 6.54 -12.58 -0.10
C SER A 118 7.99 -13.05 0.03
N SER A 119 8.76 -12.50 0.98
CA SER A 119 10.15 -12.90 1.20
C SER A 119 10.28 -14.35 1.70
N PHE A 120 9.28 -14.84 2.45
CA PHE A 120 9.23 -16.23 2.91
C PHE A 120 8.75 -17.22 1.83
N ILE A 121 7.66 -16.89 1.13
CA ILE A 121 6.96 -17.85 0.24
C ILE A 121 7.45 -17.72 -1.22
N LYS A 122 8.32 -16.73 -1.54
CA LYS A 122 8.83 -16.43 -2.90
C LYS A 122 7.72 -16.25 -3.94
N ARG A 123 6.55 -15.81 -3.50
CA ARG A 123 5.39 -15.46 -4.34
C ARG A 123 5.39 -13.95 -4.59
N PRO A 124 4.82 -13.48 -5.71
CA PRO A 124 4.85 -12.07 -6.04
C PRO A 124 4.05 -11.26 -5.00
N PRO A 125 4.62 -10.15 -4.48
CA PRO A 125 4.08 -9.45 -3.33
C PRO A 125 2.74 -8.75 -3.58
N GLY A 126 2.46 -8.32 -4.82
CA GLY A 126 1.18 -7.72 -5.20
C GLY A 126 0.03 -8.72 -5.06
N SER A 127 0.19 -9.96 -5.54
CA SER A 127 -0.83 -11.00 -5.36
C SER A 127 -1.11 -11.30 -3.88
N ILE A 128 -0.09 -11.28 -3.02
CA ILE A 128 -0.27 -11.48 -1.57
C ILE A 128 -1.04 -10.29 -0.97
N LEU A 129 -0.63 -9.07 -1.35
CA LEU A 129 -1.28 -7.83 -0.91
C LEU A 129 -2.75 -7.78 -1.32
N PHE A 130 -3.10 -8.29 -2.52
CA PHE A 130 -4.47 -8.39 -2.97
C PHE A 130 -5.32 -9.22 -2.02
N TRP A 131 -4.87 -10.42 -1.65
CA TRP A 131 -5.63 -11.32 -0.79
C TRP A 131 -5.79 -10.77 0.62
N ILE A 132 -4.71 -10.22 1.20
CA ILE A 132 -4.74 -9.59 2.53
C ILE A 132 -5.75 -8.44 2.54
N ASN A 133 -5.64 -7.51 1.59
CA ASN A 133 -6.51 -6.35 1.55
C ASN A 133 -7.94 -6.74 1.20
N SER A 134 -8.16 -7.72 0.32
CA SER A 134 -9.51 -8.18 -0.03
C SER A 134 -10.23 -8.77 1.18
N LEU A 135 -9.56 -9.61 1.96
CA LEU A 135 -10.15 -10.18 3.17
C LEU A 135 -10.55 -9.07 4.16
N ILE A 136 -9.65 -8.11 4.38
CA ILE A 136 -9.92 -6.98 5.28
C ILE A 136 -11.08 -6.11 4.77
N LEU A 137 -11.11 -5.80 3.47
CA LEU A 137 -12.16 -4.97 2.87
C LEU A 137 -13.52 -5.65 2.89
N LEU A 138 -13.57 -6.98 2.68
CA LEU A 138 -14.81 -7.75 2.80
C LEU A 138 -15.38 -7.68 4.22
N VAL A 139 -14.53 -7.78 5.24
CA VAL A 139 -14.94 -7.61 6.64
C VAL A 139 -15.36 -6.15 6.90
N ALA A 140 -14.65 -5.18 6.34
CA ALA A 140 -15.00 -3.76 6.45
C ALA A 140 -16.34 -3.42 5.79
N GLY A 141 -16.81 -4.21 4.82
CA GLY A 141 -18.12 -4.06 4.20
C GLY A 141 -19.33 -4.33 5.09
N VAL A 142 -19.12 -4.81 6.32
CA VAL A 142 -20.16 -4.84 7.36
C VAL A 142 -20.48 -3.41 7.86
N VAL A 143 -19.51 -2.49 7.74
CA VAL A 143 -19.59 -1.12 8.26
C VAL A 143 -19.60 -0.08 7.15
N ILE A 144 -18.82 -0.31 6.09
CA ILE A 144 -18.66 0.58 4.93
C ILE A 144 -19.69 0.21 3.87
N ASP A 145 -20.22 1.20 3.16
CA ASP A 145 -21.12 0.98 2.02
C ASP A 145 -20.49 -0.01 1.01
N TRP A 146 -21.27 -1.04 0.66
CA TRP A 146 -20.83 -2.11 -0.22
C TRP A 146 -20.38 -1.62 -1.60
N LYS A 147 -20.96 -0.52 -2.09
CA LYS A 147 -20.59 0.12 -3.36
C LYS A 147 -19.14 0.62 -3.31
N VAL A 148 -18.73 1.21 -2.19
CA VAL A 148 -17.36 1.68 -1.96
C VAL A 148 -16.39 0.49 -1.85
N ILE A 149 -16.79 -0.58 -1.16
CA ILE A 149 -16.00 -1.81 -1.06
C ILE A 149 -15.77 -2.45 -2.43
N MET A 150 -16.80 -2.53 -3.27
CA MET A 150 -16.67 -3.04 -4.64
C MET A 150 -15.66 -2.20 -5.45
N TYR A 151 -15.73 -0.88 -5.38
CA TYR A 151 -14.75 -0.01 -6.02
C TYR A 151 -13.34 -0.21 -5.47
N ALA A 152 -13.19 -0.39 -4.16
CA ALA A 152 -11.91 -0.66 -3.52
C ALA A 152 -11.30 -2.00 -3.99
N LEU A 153 -12.10 -3.06 -4.07
CA LEU A 153 -11.66 -4.37 -4.55
C LEU A 153 -11.23 -4.33 -6.02
N ILE A 154 -11.98 -3.62 -6.87
CA ILE A 154 -11.63 -3.44 -8.29
C ILE A 154 -10.33 -2.65 -8.41
N CYS A 155 -10.21 -1.52 -7.70
CA CYS A 155 -8.99 -0.71 -7.65
C CYS A 155 -7.79 -1.56 -7.19
N GLN A 156 -7.98 -2.35 -6.13
CA GLN A 156 -6.94 -3.21 -5.58
C GLN A 156 -6.54 -4.32 -6.55
N TRP A 157 -7.49 -4.93 -7.27
CA TRP A 157 -7.20 -5.92 -8.29
C TRP A 157 -6.32 -5.35 -9.40
N PHE A 158 -6.68 -4.19 -9.97
CA PHE A 158 -5.87 -3.54 -10.99
C PHE A 158 -4.50 -3.11 -10.47
N GLY A 159 -4.45 -2.45 -9.32
CA GLY A 159 -3.21 -1.96 -8.72
C GLY A 159 -2.23 -3.09 -8.41
N THR A 160 -2.70 -4.16 -7.78
CA THR A 160 -1.84 -5.30 -7.39
C THR A 160 -1.33 -6.12 -8.58
N ARG A 161 -2.09 -6.21 -9.67
CA ARG A 161 -1.61 -6.80 -10.93
C ARG A 161 -0.48 -5.98 -11.53
N LEU A 162 -0.59 -4.65 -11.51
CA LEU A 162 0.48 -3.76 -11.95
C LEU A 162 1.72 -3.87 -11.06
N ILE A 163 1.55 -3.96 -9.74
CA ILE A 163 2.65 -4.22 -8.79
C ILE A 163 3.41 -5.49 -9.20
N ASP A 164 2.69 -6.58 -9.45
CA ASP A 164 3.30 -7.86 -9.84
C ASP A 164 4.01 -7.79 -11.20
N ILE A 165 3.44 -7.07 -12.16
CA ILE A 165 4.06 -6.87 -13.49
C ILE A 165 5.37 -6.10 -13.34
N ILE A 166 5.38 -5.01 -12.57
CA ILE A 166 6.57 -4.17 -12.36
C ILE A 166 7.63 -4.92 -11.54
N GLY A 167 7.18 -5.66 -10.52
CA GLY A 167 8.04 -6.49 -9.68
C GLY A 167 8.72 -7.62 -10.46
N LYS A 168 8.02 -8.24 -11.43
CA LYS A 168 8.58 -9.26 -12.33
C LYS A 168 9.41 -8.69 -13.47
N GLY A 169 9.15 -7.45 -13.90
CA GLY A 169 9.86 -6.83 -15.02
C GLY A 169 11.34 -6.57 -14.69
N ASN A 170 12.24 -6.82 -15.63
CA ASN A 170 13.69 -6.53 -15.51
C ASN A 170 14.04 -5.03 -15.63
N PHE A 171 13.26 -4.14 -15.02
CA PHE A 171 13.64 -2.72 -14.88
C PHE A 171 14.87 -2.59 -13.96
N SER A 172 16.06 -2.76 -14.52
CA SER A 172 17.33 -2.61 -13.79
C SER A 172 17.62 -1.13 -13.66
N ILE A 173 17.42 -0.57 -12.47
CA ILE A 173 17.88 0.79 -12.15
C ILE A 173 19.41 0.72 -12.09
N PRO A 174 20.16 1.45 -12.95
CA PRO A 174 21.62 1.33 -13.04
C PRO A 174 22.35 1.53 -11.70
N VAL A 175 21.76 2.30 -10.78
CA VAL A 175 22.26 2.57 -9.43
C VAL A 175 22.29 1.32 -8.53
N LEU A 176 21.40 0.33 -8.76
CA LEU A 176 21.28 -0.87 -7.92
C LEU A 176 22.30 -1.97 -8.23
N LYS A 177 22.98 -1.90 -9.39
CA LYS A 177 24.03 -2.87 -9.75
C LYS A 177 25.25 -2.75 -8.82
N LYS A 178 25.46 -1.59 -8.20
CA LYS A 178 26.58 -1.31 -7.29
C LYS A 178 26.47 -2.01 -5.93
N TYR A 179 25.26 -2.40 -5.51
CA TYR A 179 25.03 -3.06 -4.21
C TYR A 179 24.71 -4.57 -4.32
N SER A 180 24.26 -5.05 -5.48
CA SER A 180 23.99 -6.48 -5.69
C SER A 180 25.27 -7.30 -5.97
N GLY A 181 26.40 -6.67 -6.28
CA GLY A 181 27.66 -7.35 -6.62
C GLY A 181 28.48 -7.89 -5.45
N ALA A 182 28.05 -7.69 -4.19
CA ALA A 182 28.87 -7.99 -3.01
C ALA A 182 28.50 -9.29 -2.27
N LYS A 183 27.52 -10.08 -2.74
CA LYS A 183 27.06 -11.30 -2.04
C LYS A 183 27.26 -12.63 -2.78
N THR A 184 28.13 -12.67 -3.78
CA THR A 184 28.63 -13.92 -4.37
C THR A 184 30.13 -14.07 -4.09
N LEU A 185 30.50 -14.24 -2.83
CA LEU A 185 31.77 -14.89 -2.45
C LEU A 185 31.58 -15.66 -1.14
N ARG A 186 31.78 -16.98 -1.26
CA ARG A 186 31.81 -18.07 -0.27
C ARG A 186 30.49 -18.74 0.07
#